data_AF-A0A2N1T8F1-F1
#
_entry.id   AF-A0A2N1T8F1-F1
#
_cell.length_a   1.000
_cell.length_b   1.000
_cell.length_c   1.000
_cell.angle_alpha   90.00
_cell.angle_beta   90.00
_cell.angle_gamma   90.00
#
_symmetry.space_group_name_H-M   'P 1'
#
loop_
_entity.id
_entity.type
_entity.pdbx_description
1 polymer ?
#
loop_
_entity_poly.entity_id
_entity_poly.type
_entity_poly.pdbx_seq_one_letter_code
_entity_poly.pdbx_strand_id
1 'polypeptide(L)'
;MDIQQSLDRIGKTVLASISYECYPVKEIDNVIDLIDTLLTDQDNLKQCEEYFKSVGSNYVLFYISNIIYNLKTKSELQLTPEVFKWLGSVWKNFLKRNKAYQEFLHSFDRYTKMLDKYYPGAGSFVNQIENVQLVKEHFIEDADPEYAEVKNLENFYNKSMEILNAMRPTYYFLIDYYYEKKMNTGEDNQDAAVLESLGLQGFGYSRYTYQNITMRACQSLGILEAVYLLLKKKKLSKQLTNVDGKLKLMSPAEIYDLYLKKFNEMKKEIVTLKK
;
A
#
# COMPACT_ATOMS: atom_id res chain seq x y z
N MET A 1 13.39 -30.60 4.28
CA MET A 1 12.53 -29.59 3.59
C MET A 1 13.00 -29.52 2.16
N ASP A 2 12.10 -29.51 1.17
CA ASP A 2 12.48 -29.30 -0.22
C ASP A 2 12.72 -27.79 -0.45
N ILE A 3 13.98 -27.39 -0.61
CA ILE A 3 14.39 -25.98 -0.73
C ILE A 3 13.90 -25.37 -2.04
N GLN A 4 13.96 -26.12 -3.13
CA GLN A 4 13.52 -25.65 -4.44
C GLN A 4 12.02 -25.36 -4.42
N GLN A 5 11.22 -26.33 -3.95
CA GLN A 5 9.77 -26.17 -3.84
C GLN A 5 9.41 -25.02 -2.88
N SER A 6 10.16 -24.87 -1.79
CA SER A 6 9.94 -23.80 -0.81
C SER A 6 10.21 -22.42 -1.40
N LEU A 7 11.33 -22.24 -2.10
CA LEU A 7 11.70 -20.98 -2.74
C LEU A 7 10.79 -20.64 -3.91
N ASP A 8 10.33 -21.62 -4.68
CA ASP A 8 9.31 -21.42 -5.72
C ASP A 8 8.00 -20.90 -5.13
N ARG A 9 7.55 -21.50 -4.03
CA ARG A 9 6.34 -21.10 -3.31
C ARG A 9 6.48 -19.70 -2.71
N ILE A 10 7.63 -19.38 -2.10
CA ILE A 10 7.94 -18.03 -1.60
C ILE A 10 7.90 -17.02 -2.75
N GLY A 11 8.59 -17.30 -3.85
CA GLY A 11 8.68 -16.39 -5.00
C GLY A 11 7.32 -16.11 -5.65
N LYS A 12 6.48 -17.13 -5.84
CA LYS A 12 5.11 -16.95 -6.36
C LYS A 12 4.28 -16.06 -5.44
N THR A 13 4.33 -16.32 -4.14
CA THR A 13 3.56 -15.57 -3.14
C THR A 13 4.06 -14.12 -3.01
N VAL A 14 5.38 -13.92 -3.07
CA VAL A 14 6.00 -12.60 -3.08
C VAL A 14 5.62 -11.82 -4.33
N LEU A 15 5.65 -12.43 -5.52
CA LEU A 15 5.25 -11.76 -6.76
C LEU A 15 3.77 -11.34 -6.74
N ALA A 16 2.87 -12.21 -6.29
CA ALA A 16 1.46 -11.87 -6.10
C ALA A 16 1.29 -10.73 -5.08
N SER A 17 2.07 -10.75 -4.00
CA SER A 17 2.02 -9.73 -2.96
C SER A 17 2.51 -8.35 -3.43
N ILE A 18 3.62 -8.32 -4.18
CA ILE A 18 4.18 -7.10 -4.79
C ILE A 18 3.21 -6.54 -5.83
N SER A 19 2.50 -7.40 -6.55
CA SER A 19 1.48 -7.00 -7.53
C SER A 19 0.16 -6.57 -6.90
N TYR A 20 0.06 -6.60 -5.56
CA TYR A 20 -1.17 -6.30 -4.80
C TYR A 20 -2.37 -7.15 -5.23
N GLU A 21 -2.13 -8.40 -5.66
CA GLU A 21 -3.20 -9.35 -5.92
C GLU A 21 -3.85 -9.82 -4.61
N CYS A 22 -5.13 -10.18 -4.68
CA CYS A 22 -5.77 -10.89 -3.59
C CYS A 22 -5.24 -12.32 -3.53
N TYR A 23 -4.66 -12.69 -2.40
CA TYR A 23 -4.02 -13.97 -2.17
C TYR A 23 -4.47 -14.53 -0.81
N PRO A 24 -4.72 -15.85 -0.67
CA PRO A 24 -5.26 -16.39 0.57
C PRO A 24 -4.41 -16.02 1.80
N VAL A 25 -5.01 -15.33 2.78
CA VAL A 25 -4.27 -14.83 3.96
C VAL A 25 -3.57 -15.95 4.73
N LYS A 26 -4.22 -17.11 4.85
CA LYS A 26 -3.61 -18.31 5.44
C LYS A 26 -2.36 -18.77 4.71
N GLU A 27 -2.34 -18.62 3.38
CA GLU A 27 -1.17 -18.98 2.59
C GLU A 27 -0.03 -17.98 2.78
N ILE A 28 -0.34 -16.68 2.90
CA ILE A 28 0.65 -15.67 3.27
C ILE A 28 1.28 -16.01 4.62
N ASP A 29 0.47 -16.35 5.62
CA ASP A 29 0.95 -16.74 6.96
C ASP A 29 1.82 -18.01 6.89
N ASN A 30 1.38 -19.05 6.16
CA ASN A 30 2.17 -20.26 5.95
C ASN A 30 3.54 -19.97 5.29
N VAL A 31 3.59 -19.04 4.34
CA VAL A 31 4.84 -18.67 3.66
C VAL A 31 5.74 -17.85 4.57
N ILE A 32 5.20 -17.01 5.45
CA ILE A 32 5.98 -16.31 6.48
C ILE A 32 6.64 -17.34 7.41
N ASP A 33 5.89 -18.34 7.90
CA ASP A 33 6.42 -19.40 8.76
C ASP A 33 7.46 -20.27 8.03
N LEU A 34 7.23 -20.52 6.73
CA LEU A 34 8.19 -21.22 5.88
C LEU A 34 9.51 -20.44 5.74
N ILE A 35 9.45 -19.11 5.57
CA ILE A 35 10.64 -18.25 5.55
C ILE A 35 11.38 -18.36 6.88
N ASP A 36 10.68 -18.27 8.01
CA ASP A 36 11.33 -18.37 9.33
C ASP A 36 12.01 -19.74 9.53
N THR A 37 11.36 -20.82 9.10
CA THR A 37 11.94 -22.17 9.11
C THR A 37 13.19 -22.23 8.22
N LEU A 38 13.13 -21.67 7.01
CA LEU A 38 14.22 -21.65 6.04
C LEU A 38 15.46 -20.94 6.57
N LEU A 39 15.28 -19.82 7.29
CA LEU A 39 16.35 -18.98 7.82
C LEU A 39 17.05 -19.56 9.06
N THR A 40 16.49 -20.59 9.68
CA THR A 40 16.98 -21.11 10.97
C THR A 40 18.12 -22.13 10.80
N ASP A 41 18.19 -22.81 9.66
CA ASP A 41 19.16 -23.88 9.39
C ASP A 41 20.27 -23.40 8.44
N GLN A 42 21.53 -23.53 8.87
CA GLN A 42 22.70 -23.13 8.08
C GLN A 42 22.92 -24.01 6.84
N ASP A 43 22.45 -25.26 6.85
CA ASP A 43 22.59 -26.16 5.70
C ASP A 43 21.66 -25.77 4.54
N ASN A 44 20.60 -25.00 4.83
CA ASN A 44 19.72 -24.42 3.81
C ASN A 44 20.40 -23.30 3.03
N LEU A 45 21.36 -22.58 3.62
CA LEU A 45 21.98 -21.40 3.01
C LEU A 45 22.67 -21.75 1.69
N LYS A 46 23.46 -22.83 1.68
CA LYS A 46 24.15 -23.31 0.48
C LYS A 46 23.16 -23.75 -0.60
N GLN A 47 22.13 -24.50 -0.23
CA GLN A 47 21.09 -24.95 -1.15
C GLN A 47 20.28 -23.79 -1.74
N CYS A 48 20.04 -22.74 -0.95
CA CYS A 48 19.38 -21.52 -1.44
C CYS A 48 20.28 -20.76 -2.43
N GLU A 49 21.58 -20.66 -2.15
CA GLU A 49 22.54 -20.05 -3.07
C GLU A 49 22.60 -20.81 -4.41
N GLU A 50 22.67 -22.14 -4.36
CA GLU A 50 22.61 -23.02 -5.54
C GLU A 50 21.30 -22.83 -6.31
N TYR A 51 20.16 -22.78 -5.60
CA TYR A 51 18.88 -22.50 -6.23
C TYR A 51 18.89 -21.19 -6.99
N PHE A 52 19.34 -20.08 -6.38
CA PHE A 52 19.34 -18.77 -7.07
C PHE A 52 20.26 -18.74 -8.30
N LYS A 53 21.39 -19.45 -8.23
CA LYS A 53 22.34 -19.63 -9.35
C LYS A 53 21.76 -20.47 -10.49
N SER A 54 20.77 -21.33 -10.22
CA SER A 54 20.19 -22.22 -11.22
C SER A 54 19.44 -21.47 -12.33
N VAL A 55 19.35 -22.11 -13.51
CA VAL A 55 18.71 -21.57 -14.72
C VAL A 55 17.19 -21.46 -14.55
N GLY A 56 16.57 -22.35 -13.76
CA GLY A 56 15.13 -22.39 -13.51
C GLY A 56 14.66 -21.65 -12.24
N SER A 57 15.53 -20.85 -11.62
CA SER A 57 15.21 -20.16 -10.36
C SER A 57 14.12 -19.11 -10.53
N ASN A 58 13.27 -18.94 -9.51
CA ASN A 58 12.24 -17.92 -9.54
C ASN A 58 12.89 -16.53 -9.58
N TYR A 59 12.84 -15.92 -10.77
CA TYR A 59 13.59 -14.72 -11.11
C TYR A 59 13.27 -13.54 -10.18
N VAL A 60 12.07 -13.48 -9.59
CA VAL A 60 11.69 -12.39 -8.68
C VAL A 60 12.54 -12.35 -7.41
N LEU A 61 12.87 -13.51 -6.83
CA LEU A 61 13.67 -13.57 -5.61
C LEU A 61 15.13 -13.22 -5.90
N PHE A 62 15.65 -13.64 -7.05
CA PHE A 62 16.96 -13.23 -7.54
C PHE A 62 17.02 -11.72 -7.81
N TYR A 63 16.03 -11.17 -8.51
CA TYR A 63 15.93 -9.75 -8.81
C TYR A 63 15.91 -8.87 -7.55
N ILE A 64 15.07 -9.22 -6.57
CA ILE A 64 15.03 -8.57 -5.25
C ILE A 64 16.43 -8.59 -4.61
N SER A 65 17.09 -9.76 -4.67
CA SER A 65 18.44 -9.91 -4.11
C SER A 65 19.46 -9.03 -4.83
N ASN A 66 19.33 -8.89 -6.16
CA ASN A 66 20.26 -8.14 -6.99
C ASN A 66 20.12 -6.63 -6.81
N ILE A 67 18.89 -6.08 -6.77
CA ILE A 67 18.67 -4.65 -6.49
C ILE A 67 19.35 -4.21 -5.21
N ILE A 68 19.31 -5.06 -4.21
CA ILE A 68 19.78 -4.69 -2.88
C ILE A 68 21.29 -4.92 -2.79
N TYR A 69 21.77 -6.05 -3.28
CA TYR A 69 23.17 -6.45 -3.09
C TYR A 69 24.08 -6.12 -4.29
N ASN A 70 23.53 -5.53 -5.35
CA ASN A 70 24.24 -5.13 -6.58
C ASN A 70 25.05 -6.29 -7.19
N LEU A 71 24.43 -7.47 -7.23
CA LEU A 71 25.00 -8.72 -7.74
C LEU A 71 24.92 -8.73 -9.26
N LYS A 72 25.91 -8.13 -9.90
CA LYS A 72 25.91 -7.92 -11.36
C LYS A 72 25.68 -9.21 -12.17
N THR A 73 26.00 -10.40 -11.64
CA THR A 73 25.67 -11.69 -12.27
C THR A 73 25.22 -12.77 -11.27
N LYS A 74 24.40 -13.74 -11.73
CA LYS A 74 24.00 -14.93 -10.94
C LYS A 74 25.20 -15.67 -10.35
N SER A 75 26.28 -15.78 -11.12
CA SER A 75 27.54 -16.44 -10.71
C SER A 75 28.24 -15.75 -9.53
N GLU A 76 28.05 -14.45 -9.36
CA GLU A 76 28.68 -13.64 -8.30
C GLU A 76 27.87 -13.62 -7.00
N LEU A 77 26.67 -14.24 -6.98
CA LEU A 77 25.87 -14.36 -5.76
C LEU A 77 26.64 -15.16 -4.70
N GLN A 78 26.93 -14.50 -3.58
CA GLN A 78 27.42 -15.14 -2.36
C GLN A 78 26.48 -14.74 -1.23
N LEU A 79 25.71 -15.70 -0.72
CA LEU A 79 24.78 -15.47 0.37
C LEU A 79 25.49 -15.64 1.71
N THR A 80 25.72 -14.54 2.41
CA THR A 80 26.10 -14.60 3.82
C THR A 80 24.85 -14.83 4.69
N PRO A 81 24.99 -15.38 5.92
CA PRO A 81 23.86 -15.55 6.82
C PRO A 81 23.10 -14.24 7.11
N GLU A 82 23.81 -13.11 7.18
CA GLU A 82 23.22 -11.79 7.41
C GLU A 82 22.39 -11.34 6.21
N VAL A 83 22.93 -11.50 5.00
CA VAL A 83 22.23 -11.18 3.75
C VAL A 83 20.98 -12.04 3.64
N PHE A 84 21.07 -13.33 3.92
CA PHE A 84 19.92 -14.23 3.80
C PHE A 84 18.81 -13.90 4.80
N LYS A 85 19.14 -13.61 6.07
CA LYS A 85 18.18 -13.12 7.07
C LYS A 85 17.51 -11.82 6.61
N TRP A 86 18.29 -10.92 6.01
CA TRP A 86 17.78 -9.65 5.55
C TRP A 86 16.86 -9.81 4.33
N LEU A 87 17.19 -10.67 3.36
CA LEU A 87 16.30 -11.04 2.25
C LEU A 87 14.98 -11.62 2.74
N GLY A 88 15.04 -12.54 3.71
CA GLY A 88 13.83 -13.08 4.33
C GLY A 88 12.99 -12.00 5.01
N SER A 89 13.60 -10.99 5.62
CA SER A 89 12.89 -9.81 6.16
C SER A 89 12.20 -9.01 5.06
N VAL A 90 12.88 -8.78 3.93
CA VAL A 90 12.31 -8.08 2.76
C VAL A 90 11.11 -8.83 2.20
N TRP A 91 11.22 -10.15 1.99
CA TRP A 91 10.10 -10.98 1.53
C TRP A 91 8.92 -10.89 2.50
N LYS A 92 9.16 -11.10 3.80
CA LYS A 92 8.12 -10.97 4.84
C LYS A 92 7.48 -9.58 4.86
N ASN A 93 8.22 -8.52 4.55
CA ASN A 93 7.66 -7.17 4.48
C ASN A 93 6.68 -7.01 3.31
N PHE A 94 6.97 -7.57 2.13
CA PHE A 94 6.01 -7.58 1.02
C PHE A 94 4.75 -8.37 1.37
N LEU A 95 4.92 -9.56 1.96
CA LEU A 95 3.82 -10.42 2.42
C LEU A 95 2.92 -9.70 3.44
N LYS A 96 3.51 -9.07 4.46
CA LYS A 96 2.78 -8.32 5.49
C LYS A 96 2.06 -7.09 4.93
N ARG A 97 2.67 -6.39 3.97
CA ARG A 97 2.03 -5.24 3.29
C ARG A 97 0.83 -5.67 2.48
N ASN A 98 0.92 -6.77 1.73
CA ASN A 98 -0.22 -7.31 1.00
C ASN A 98 -1.33 -7.75 1.96
N LYS A 99 -1.00 -8.40 3.08
CA LYS A 99 -1.98 -8.75 4.12
C LYS A 99 -2.71 -7.51 4.65
N ALA A 100 -1.98 -6.45 5.01
CA ALA A 100 -2.58 -5.19 5.47
C ALA A 100 -3.45 -4.51 4.40
N TYR A 101 -3.05 -4.59 3.13
CA TYR A 101 -3.86 -4.13 2.00
C TYR A 101 -5.17 -4.92 1.88
N GLN A 102 -5.12 -6.25 1.98
CA GLN A 102 -6.31 -7.11 1.93
C GLN A 102 -7.27 -6.86 3.10
N GLU A 103 -6.73 -6.67 4.31
CA GLU A 103 -7.51 -6.30 5.50
C GLU A 103 -8.20 -4.93 5.33
N PHE A 104 -7.53 -3.99 4.67
CA PHE A 104 -8.08 -2.67 4.37
C PHE A 104 -9.28 -2.73 3.41
N LEU A 105 -9.35 -3.70 2.50
CA LEU A 105 -10.44 -3.81 1.50
C LEU A 105 -11.83 -3.87 2.14
N HIS A 106 -11.96 -4.57 3.27
CA HIS A 106 -13.22 -4.64 4.02
C HIS A 106 -13.67 -3.27 4.52
N SER A 107 -12.73 -2.48 5.06
CA SER A 107 -13.01 -1.11 5.51
C SER A 107 -13.29 -0.19 4.32
N PHE A 108 -12.58 -0.39 3.21
CA PHE A 108 -12.70 0.39 1.99
C PHE A 108 -14.12 0.35 1.42
N ASP A 109 -14.74 -0.83 1.37
CA ASP A 109 -16.11 -0.98 0.86
C ASP A 109 -17.14 -0.28 1.76
N ARG A 110 -16.96 -0.33 3.09
CA ARG A 110 -17.81 0.39 4.04
C ARG A 110 -17.71 1.91 3.82
N TYR A 111 -16.49 2.44 3.75
CA TYR A 111 -16.27 3.87 3.56
C TYR A 111 -16.70 4.33 2.17
N THR A 112 -16.53 3.52 1.14
CA THR A 112 -17.01 3.84 -0.21
C THR A 112 -18.50 4.18 -0.21
N LYS A 113 -19.34 3.32 0.38
CA LYS A 113 -20.79 3.56 0.48
C LYS A 113 -21.13 4.83 1.26
N MET A 114 -20.34 5.14 2.29
CA MET A 114 -20.52 6.35 3.09
C MET A 114 -20.12 7.61 2.30
N LEU A 115 -18.97 7.58 1.63
CA LEU A 115 -18.43 8.70 0.85
C LEU A 115 -19.32 9.04 -0.35
N ASP A 116 -19.93 8.04 -0.98
CA ASP A 116 -20.86 8.23 -2.10
C ASP A 116 -22.10 9.06 -1.72
N LYS A 117 -22.48 9.12 -0.43
CA LYS A 117 -23.56 10.01 0.04
C LYS A 117 -23.19 11.49 -0.05
N TYR A 118 -21.91 11.80 0.15
CA TYR A 118 -21.39 13.17 0.13
C TYR A 118 -20.85 13.57 -1.23
N TYR A 119 -20.48 12.59 -2.06
CA TYR A 119 -19.91 12.76 -3.38
C TYR A 119 -20.65 11.92 -4.44
N PRO A 120 -21.95 12.17 -4.66
CA PRO A 120 -22.72 11.42 -5.65
C PRO A 120 -22.14 11.65 -7.05
N GLY A 121 -21.81 10.57 -7.76
CA GLY A 121 -21.33 10.65 -9.15
C GLY A 121 -19.94 11.28 -9.32
N ALA A 122 -19.12 11.38 -8.26
CA ALA A 122 -17.75 11.87 -8.35
C ALA A 122 -16.83 10.85 -9.06
N GLY A 123 -16.98 10.72 -10.38
CA GLY A 123 -16.20 9.80 -11.20
C GLY A 123 -14.81 10.31 -11.58
N SER A 124 -14.51 11.60 -11.36
CA SER A 124 -13.26 12.17 -11.87
C SER A 124 -12.71 13.39 -11.11
N PHE A 125 -13.52 14.06 -10.29
CA PHE A 125 -13.10 15.26 -9.57
C PHE A 125 -13.74 15.27 -8.18
N VAL A 126 -12.94 15.63 -7.17
CA VAL A 126 -13.41 15.84 -5.80
C VAL A 126 -13.39 17.33 -5.51
N ASN A 127 -14.58 17.90 -5.30
CA ASN A 127 -14.74 19.29 -4.89
C ASN A 127 -14.86 19.40 -3.37
N GLN A 128 -14.70 20.60 -2.84
CA GLN A 128 -15.02 20.83 -1.44
C GLN A 128 -16.53 20.68 -1.22
N ILE A 129 -16.93 20.33 -0.02
CA ILE A 129 -18.35 20.21 0.33
C ILE A 129 -18.89 21.62 0.54
N GLU A 130 -19.75 22.08 -0.38
CA GLU A 130 -20.35 23.41 -0.32
C GLU A 130 -21.33 23.54 0.85
N ASN A 131 -22.21 22.54 1.03
CA ASN A 131 -23.14 22.49 2.15
C ASN A 131 -22.56 21.69 3.32
N VAL A 132 -21.72 22.33 4.12
CA VAL A 132 -21.07 21.72 5.29
C VAL A 132 -22.05 21.24 6.37
N GLN A 133 -23.33 21.66 6.37
CA GLN A 133 -24.30 21.14 7.34
C GLN A 133 -24.60 19.65 7.13
N LEU A 134 -24.41 19.15 5.91
CA LEU A 134 -24.61 17.72 5.59
C LEU A 134 -23.68 16.81 6.40
N VAL A 135 -22.46 17.27 6.70
CA VAL A 135 -21.52 16.47 7.50
C VAL A 135 -21.77 16.59 9.00
N LYS A 136 -22.49 17.62 9.44
CA LYS A 136 -22.74 17.87 10.87
C LYS A 136 -23.54 16.73 11.51
N GLU A 137 -24.61 16.29 10.85
CA GLU A 137 -25.53 15.29 11.39
C GLU A 137 -24.88 13.92 11.62
N HIS A 138 -23.84 13.59 10.86
CA HIS A 138 -23.17 12.30 10.93
C HIS A 138 -21.85 12.34 11.73
N PHE A 139 -21.15 13.47 11.74
CA PHE A 139 -19.80 13.55 12.33
C PHE A 139 -19.71 14.42 13.59
N ILE A 140 -20.75 15.21 13.89
CA ILE A 140 -20.75 16.14 15.02
C ILE A 140 -22.03 15.88 15.84
N GLU A 141 -21.96 14.87 16.70
CA GLU A 141 -22.97 14.64 17.72
C GLU A 141 -22.59 15.39 19.00
N ASP A 142 -23.48 16.25 19.51
CA ASP A 142 -23.19 17.02 20.73
C ASP A 142 -23.06 16.14 21.99
N ALA A 143 -23.52 14.88 21.92
CA ALA A 143 -23.41 13.87 22.97
C ALA A 143 -22.15 12.97 22.86
N ASP A 144 -21.39 13.06 21.76
CA ASP A 144 -20.12 12.35 21.57
C ASP A 144 -18.95 13.32 21.79
N PRO A 145 -18.40 13.40 23.01
CA PRO A 145 -17.28 14.30 23.29
C PRO A 145 -15.99 13.87 22.58
N GLU A 146 -15.93 12.63 22.07
CA GLU A 146 -14.73 12.06 21.47
C GLU A 146 -14.69 12.14 19.94
N TYR A 147 -15.79 12.53 19.29
CA TYR A 147 -15.91 12.58 17.83
C TYR A 147 -15.46 11.27 17.17
N ALA A 148 -16.02 10.14 17.62
CA ALA A 148 -15.62 8.80 17.22
C ALA A 148 -15.67 8.59 15.70
N GLU A 149 -16.72 9.10 15.03
CA GLU A 149 -16.83 9.00 13.57
C GLU A 149 -15.79 9.85 12.82
N VAL A 150 -15.36 10.98 13.41
CA VAL A 150 -14.25 11.78 12.87
C VAL A 150 -12.95 10.98 12.99
N LYS A 151 -12.65 10.43 14.17
CA LYS A 151 -11.45 9.59 14.38
C LYS A 151 -11.44 8.36 13.45
N ASN A 152 -12.59 7.74 13.25
CA ASN A 152 -12.77 6.61 12.33
C ASN A 152 -12.41 7.01 10.90
N LEU A 153 -12.88 8.17 10.43
CA LEU A 153 -12.55 8.72 9.12
C LEU A 153 -11.07 9.11 8.98
N GLU A 154 -10.48 9.71 10.02
CA GLU A 154 -9.04 9.99 10.08
C GLU A 154 -8.21 8.71 9.97
N ASN A 155 -8.61 7.66 10.67
CA ASN A 155 -7.95 6.35 10.61
C ASN A 155 -8.06 5.72 9.22
N PHE A 156 -9.21 5.84 8.57
CA PHE A 156 -9.39 5.38 7.19
C PHE A 156 -8.48 6.14 6.22
N TYR A 157 -8.41 7.47 6.34
CA TYR A 157 -7.52 8.30 5.55
C TYR A 157 -6.05 7.91 5.77
N ASN A 158 -5.61 7.78 7.02
CA ASN A 158 -4.22 7.44 7.35
C ASN A 158 -3.82 6.06 6.79
N LYS A 159 -4.69 5.05 6.92
CA LYS A 159 -4.47 3.73 6.32
C LYS A 159 -4.42 3.78 4.80
N SER A 160 -5.27 4.58 4.17
CA SER A 160 -5.25 4.80 2.72
C SER A 160 -3.89 5.38 2.29
N MET A 161 -3.36 6.36 3.04
CA MET A 161 -2.06 6.95 2.75
C MET A 161 -0.90 5.98 2.94
N GLU A 162 -0.91 5.15 3.99
CA GLU A 162 0.09 4.10 4.20
C GLU A 162 0.15 3.15 3.00
N ILE A 163 -1.02 2.72 2.51
CA ILE A 163 -1.13 1.86 1.33
C ILE A 163 -0.64 2.56 0.07
N LEU A 164 -1.10 3.79 -0.21
CA LEU A 164 -0.68 4.54 -1.40
C LEU A 164 0.84 4.80 -1.42
N ASN A 165 1.42 5.13 -0.27
CA ASN A 165 2.85 5.35 -0.12
C ASN A 165 3.66 4.07 -0.33
N ALA A 166 3.09 2.90 -0.03
CA ALA A 166 3.70 1.61 -0.32
C ALA A 166 3.51 1.20 -1.79
N MET A 167 2.33 1.42 -2.37
CA MET A 167 2.00 1.01 -3.74
C MET A 167 2.83 1.73 -4.80
N ARG A 168 3.00 3.05 -4.70
CA ARG A 168 3.72 3.83 -5.72
C ARG A 168 5.15 3.33 -6.00
N PRO A 169 6.05 3.21 -5.01
CA PRO A 169 7.38 2.68 -5.27
C PRO A 169 7.35 1.21 -5.72
N THR A 170 6.39 0.41 -5.23
CA THR A 170 6.23 -0.98 -5.66
C THR A 170 5.82 -1.11 -7.13
N TYR A 171 5.00 -0.19 -7.64
CA TYR A 171 4.66 -0.12 -9.07
C TYR A 171 5.92 0.03 -9.93
N TYR A 172 6.76 1.03 -9.64
CA TYR A 172 7.98 1.27 -10.42
C TYR A 172 8.99 0.12 -10.27
N PHE A 173 9.11 -0.44 -9.07
CA PHE A 173 9.91 -1.65 -8.84
C PHE A 173 9.45 -2.82 -9.73
N LEU A 174 8.13 -3.02 -9.88
CA LEU A 174 7.58 -4.12 -10.66
C LEU A 174 7.75 -3.89 -12.17
N ILE A 175 7.68 -2.64 -12.63
CA ILE A 175 8.03 -2.26 -14.01
C ILE A 175 9.50 -2.57 -14.30
N ASP A 176 10.42 -2.13 -13.43
CA ASP A 176 11.86 -2.40 -13.59
C ASP A 176 12.14 -3.91 -13.58
N TYR A 177 11.44 -4.67 -12.73
CA TYR A 177 11.51 -6.14 -12.69
C TYR A 177 11.15 -6.76 -14.04
N TYR A 178 10.03 -6.33 -14.64
CA TYR A 178 9.59 -6.87 -15.92
C TYR A 178 10.52 -6.50 -17.07
N TYR A 179 11.07 -5.28 -17.09
CA TYR A 179 12.08 -4.89 -18.07
C TYR A 179 13.35 -5.73 -17.94
N GLU A 180 13.87 -5.92 -16.72
CA GLU A 180 15.07 -6.72 -16.51
C GLU A 180 14.82 -8.19 -16.90
N LYS A 181 13.65 -8.73 -16.53
CA LYS A 181 13.26 -10.10 -16.91
C LYS A 181 13.22 -10.26 -18.43
N LYS A 182 12.61 -9.32 -19.16
CA LYS A 182 12.56 -9.33 -20.63
C LYS A 182 13.95 -9.25 -21.25
N MET A 183 14.82 -8.38 -20.74
CA MET A 183 16.21 -8.27 -21.23
C MET A 183 17.00 -9.58 -21.05
N ASN A 184 16.79 -10.28 -19.93
CA ASN A 184 17.56 -11.49 -19.60
C ASN A 184 16.98 -12.79 -20.17
N THR A 185 15.68 -12.84 -20.44
CA THR A 185 15.01 -14.07 -20.93
C THR A 185 14.55 -13.98 -22.39
N GLY A 186 14.39 -12.77 -22.91
CA GLY A 186 13.77 -12.53 -24.22
C GLY A 186 12.26 -12.77 -24.24
N GLU A 187 11.64 -13.15 -23.12
CA GLU A 187 10.21 -13.45 -23.03
C GLU A 187 9.40 -12.20 -22.71
N ASP A 188 8.35 -11.97 -23.50
CA ASP A 188 7.32 -10.98 -23.18
C ASP A 188 6.39 -11.49 -22.08
N ASN A 189 6.15 -10.65 -21.07
CA ASN A 189 5.20 -10.95 -20.00
C ASN A 189 3.88 -10.20 -20.22
N GLN A 190 2.78 -10.92 -20.33
CA GLN A 190 1.44 -10.33 -20.47
C GLN A 190 1.08 -9.41 -19.30
N ASP A 191 1.48 -9.77 -18.08
CA ASP A 191 1.24 -8.96 -16.88
C ASP A 191 1.97 -7.61 -16.96
N ALA A 192 3.15 -7.58 -17.59
CA ALA A 192 3.91 -6.36 -17.81
C ALA A 192 3.19 -5.43 -18.79
N ALA A 193 2.71 -5.98 -19.91
CA ALA A 193 1.96 -5.22 -20.90
C ALA A 193 0.66 -4.63 -20.32
N VAL A 194 -0.05 -5.39 -19.48
CA VAL A 194 -1.25 -4.91 -18.77
C VAL A 194 -0.87 -3.81 -17.78
N LEU A 195 0.17 -4.00 -16.98
CA LEU A 195 0.62 -3.04 -15.97
C LEU A 195 1.05 -1.71 -16.60
N GLU A 196 1.82 -1.75 -17.69
CA GLU A 196 2.22 -0.57 -18.46
C GLU A 196 1.03 0.14 -19.10
N SER A 197 0.10 -0.62 -19.70
CA SER A 197 -1.10 -0.05 -20.34
C SER A 197 -2.02 0.63 -19.34
N LEU A 198 -2.16 0.08 -18.13
CA LEU A 198 -3.00 0.65 -17.08
C LEU A 198 -2.30 1.81 -16.36
N GLY A 199 -0.97 1.79 -16.30
CA GLY A 199 -0.17 2.73 -15.54
C GLY A 199 -0.40 2.63 -14.03
N LEU A 200 0.18 3.58 -13.28
CA LEU A 200 0.04 3.62 -11.81
C LEU A 200 -1.43 3.67 -11.37
N GLN A 201 -2.31 4.36 -12.12
CA GLN A 201 -3.73 4.49 -11.78
C GLN A 201 -4.46 3.14 -11.64
N GLY A 202 -4.12 2.16 -12.48
CA GLY A 202 -4.74 0.84 -12.46
C GLY A 202 -4.01 -0.18 -11.60
N PHE A 203 -2.90 0.19 -10.96
CA PHE A 203 -2.14 -0.72 -10.10
C PHE A 203 -2.94 -1.13 -8.87
N GLY A 204 -3.02 -2.43 -8.58
CA GLY A 204 -3.81 -3.02 -7.49
C GLY A 204 -4.87 -4.01 -7.97
N TYR A 205 -5.65 -4.56 -7.04
CA TYR A 205 -6.62 -5.60 -7.35
C TYR A 205 -8.01 -5.06 -7.71
N SER A 206 -8.52 -5.39 -8.90
CA SER A 206 -9.91 -5.14 -9.31
C SER A 206 -10.33 -3.67 -9.10
N ARG A 207 -11.33 -3.38 -8.25
CA ARG A 207 -11.78 -2.02 -7.92
C ARG A 207 -10.93 -1.32 -6.85
N TYR A 208 -9.92 -1.97 -6.28
CA TYR A 208 -9.10 -1.46 -5.19
C TYR A 208 -7.75 -0.94 -5.72
N THR A 209 -7.80 -0.23 -6.84
CA THR A 209 -6.63 0.33 -7.52
C THR A 209 -6.08 1.56 -6.81
N TYR A 210 -4.84 1.94 -7.15
CA TYR A 210 -4.21 3.17 -6.71
C TYR A 210 -5.12 4.38 -6.91
N GLN A 211 -5.74 4.50 -8.09
CA GLN A 211 -6.65 5.61 -8.40
C GLN A 211 -7.87 5.62 -7.48
N ASN A 212 -8.51 4.46 -7.29
CA ASN A 212 -9.71 4.38 -6.45
C ASN A 212 -9.40 4.69 -4.98
N ILE A 213 -8.28 4.19 -4.47
CA ILE A 213 -7.82 4.51 -3.10
C ILE A 213 -7.50 6.00 -2.97
N THR A 214 -6.81 6.58 -3.95
CA THR A 214 -6.52 8.02 -4.03
C THR A 214 -7.80 8.84 -4.01
N MET A 215 -8.81 8.44 -4.78
CA MET A 215 -10.12 9.10 -4.85
C MET A 215 -10.83 9.10 -3.49
N ARG A 216 -10.90 7.93 -2.83
CA ARG A 216 -11.56 7.81 -1.51
C ARG A 216 -10.79 8.51 -0.40
N ALA A 217 -9.46 8.52 -0.46
CA ALA A 217 -8.63 9.31 0.45
C ALA A 217 -8.90 10.81 0.30
N CYS A 218 -9.02 11.31 -0.94
CA CYS A 218 -9.35 12.70 -1.24
C CYS A 218 -10.74 13.09 -0.73
N GLN A 219 -11.75 12.26 -0.97
CA GLN A 219 -13.11 12.49 -0.46
C GLN A 219 -13.15 12.51 1.07
N SER A 220 -12.39 11.63 1.72
CA SER A 220 -12.26 11.61 3.18
C SER A 220 -11.68 12.92 3.70
N LEU A 221 -10.64 13.45 3.05
CA LEU A 221 -10.06 14.75 3.37
C LEU A 221 -11.05 15.91 3.17
N GLY A 222 -11.88 15.87 2.14
CA GLY A 222 -12.91 16.88 1.91
C GLY A 222 -13.99 16.89 3.00
N ILE A 223 -14.37 15.73 3.52
CA ILE A 223 -15.25 15.63 4.69
C ILE A 223 -14.53 16.14 5.96
N LEU A 224 -13.30 15.70 6.21
CA LEU A 224 -12.53 16.12 7.40
C LEU A 224 -12.35 17.64 7.42
N GLU A 225 -12.00 18.25 6.29
CA GLU A 225 -11.92 19.70 6.14
C GLU A 225 -13.25 20.40 6.49
N ALA A 226 -14.37 19.93 5.94
CA ALA A 226 -15.70 20.46 6.25
C ALA A 226 -16.09 20.32 7.73
N VAL A 227 -15.79 19.18 8.35
CA VAL A 227 -16.02 18.92 9.78
C VAL A 227 -15.21 19.90 10.63
N TYR A 228 -13.90 20.01 10.37
CA TYR A 228 -13.04 20.90 11.15
C TYR A 228 -13.32 22.39 10.91
N LEU A 229 -13.90 22.76 9.76
CA LEU A 229 -14.44 24.11 9.54
C LEU A 229 -15.61 24.43 10.49
N LEU A 230 -16.49 23.45 10.76
CA LEU A 230 -17.57 23.60 11.73
C LEU A 230 -17.04 23.64 13.17
N LEU A 231 -16.10 22.74 13.51
CA LEU A 231 -15.50 22.69 14.85
C LEU A 231 -14.67 23.94 15.18
N LYS A 232 -14.00 24.53 14.18
CA LYS A 232 -13.31 25.84 14.29
C LYS A 232 -14.25 26.94 14.79
N LYS A 233 -15.52 26.93 14.38
CA LYS A 233 -16.53 27.92 14.83
C LYS A 233 -16.96 27.70 16.29
N LYS A 234 -16.86 26.47 16.81
CA LYS A 234 -17.22 26.11 18.20
C LYS A 234 -16.14 26.44 19.25
N LYS A 235 -14.95 26.93 18.86
CA LYS A 235 -13.81 27.28 19.75
C LYS A 235 -13.42 26.16 20.74
N LEU A 236 -13.38 24.91 20.27
CA LEU A 236 -13.03 23.75 21.08
C LEU A 236 -11.55 23.75 21.51
N SER A 237 -11.24 23.01 22.58
CA SER A 237 -9.88 22.79 23.07
C SER A 237 -9.00 22.09 22.02
N LYS A 238 -7.67 22.18 22.22
CA LYS A 238 -6.72 21.46 21.36
C LYS A 238 -6.96 19.95 21.42
N GLN A 239 -6.72 19.29 20.30
CA GLN A 239 -6.89 17.85 20.09
C GLN A 239 -5.56 17.23 19.68
N LEU A 240 -5.36 15.95 20.02
CA LEU A 240 -4.23 15.17 19.52
C LEU A 240 -4.54 14.73 18.09
N THR A 241 -3.70 15.12 17.14
CA THR A 241 -3.89 14.85 15.72
C THR A 241 -2.61 14.23 15.16
N ASN A 242 -2.76 13.18 14.35
CA ASN A 242 -1.63 12.54 13.67
C ASN A 242 -1.17 13.39 12.48
N VAL A 243 0.05 13.91 12.56
CA VAL A 243 0.73 14.61 11.48
C VAL A 243 1.94 13.78 11.06
N ASP A 244 1.75 13.05 9.97
CA ASP A 244 2.79 12.27 9.29
C ASP A 244 3.49 11.27 10.22
N GLY A 245 2.68 10.54 10.99
CA GLY A 245 3.13 9.52 11.95
C GLY A 245 3.45 10.06 13.34
N LYS A 246 3.30 11.37 13.58
CA LYS A 246 3.57 12.00 14.89
C LYS A 246 2.32 12.63 15.46
N LEU A 247 1.98 12.29 16.70
CA LEU A 247 0.89 12.94 17.43
C LEU A 247 1.30 14.37 17.82
N LYS A 248 0.51 15.35 17.40
CA LYS A 248 0.68 16.77 17.74
C LYS A 248 -0.58 17.31 18.38
N LEU A 249 -0.43 18.17 19.39
CA LEU A 249 -1.55 18.85 20.04
C LEU A 249 -1.90 20.12 19.25
N MET A 250 -3.02 20.10 18.52
CA MET A 250 -3.41 21.14 17.55
C MET A 250 -4.81 21.69 17.86
N SER A 251 -5.02 22.96 17.61
CA SER A 251 -6.35 23.58 17.65
C SER A 251 -7.19 23.17 16.44
N PRO A 252 -8.54 23.19 16.53
CA PRO A 252 -9.40 22.90 15.38
C PRO A 252 -9.11 23.76 14.14
N ALA A 253 -8.62 25.00 14.32
CA ALA A 253 -8.22 25.86 13.22
C ALA A 253 -6.97 25.33 12.50
N GLU A 254 -5.95 24.90 13.24
CA GLU A 254 -4.73 24.32 12.68
C GLU A 254 -5.01 22.97 11.99
N ILE A 255 -5.93 22.18 12.54
CA ILE A 255 -6.34 20.90 11.94
C ILE A 255 -7.11 21.12 10.63
N TYR A 256 -7.99 22.13 10.59
CA TYR A 256 -8.65 22.56 9.36
C TYR A 256 -7.63 22.93 8.26
N ASP A 257 -6.65 23.78 8.58
CA ASP A 257 -5.65 24.22 7.60
C ASP A 257 -4.78 23.03 7.10
N LEU A 258 -4.48 22.08 8.00
CA LEU A 258 -3.80 20.83 7.65
C LEU A 258 -4.61 20.00 6.64
N TYR A 259 -5.89 19.74 6.92
CA TYR A 259 -6.73 18.93 6.04
C TYR A 259 -7.04 19.62 4.72
N LEU A 260 -7.21 20.95 4.72
CA LEU A 260 -7.35 21.72 3.49
C LEU A 260 -6.09 21.61 2.61
N LYS A 261 -4.90 21.70 3.20
CA LYS A 261 -3.63 21.50 2.48
C LYS A 261 -3.56 20.09 1.89
N LYS A 262 -3.76 19.06 2.71
CA LYS A 262 -3.74 17.65 2.28
C LYS A 262 -4.77 17.36 1.19
N PHE A 263 -5.97 17.95 1.29
CA PHE A 263 -7.03 17.84 0.29
C PHE A 263 -6.58 18.38 -1.06
N ASN A 264 -5.99 19.58 -1.08
CA ASN A 264 -5.48 20.19 -2.30
C ASN A 264 -4.29 19.43 -2.91
N GLU A 265 -3.41 18.86 -2.09
CA GLU A 265 -2.33 17.97 -2.55
C GLU A 265 -2.90 16.72 -3.21
N MET A 266 -3.91 16.09 -2.59
CA MET A 266 -4.55 14.89 -3.14
C MET A 266 -5.35 15.18 -4.42
N LYS A 267 -5.96 16.36 -4.54
CA LYS A 267 -6.59 16.78 -5.79
C LYS A 267 -5.57 16.89 -6.94
N LYS A 268 -4.37 17.43 -6.66
CA LYS A 268 -3.30 17.49 -7.65
C LYS A 268 -2.84 16.09 -8.04
N GLU A 269 -2.71 15.17 -7.08
CA GLU A 269 -2.39 13.77 -7.34
C GLU A 269 -3.40 13.12 -8.30
N ILE A 270 -4.70 13.26 -8.04
CA ILE A 270 -5.77 12.72 -8.91
C ILE A 270 -5.65 13.28 -10.34
N VAL A 271 -5.32 14.56 -10.50
CA VAL A 271 -5.14 15.17 -11.82
C VAL A 271 -3.90 14.61 -12.52
N THR A 272 -2.82 14.35 -11.79
CA THR A 272 -1.59 13.75 -12.35
C THR A 272 -1.81 12.32 -12.81
N LEU A 273 -2.61 11.53 -12.09
CA LEU A 273 -2.91 10.13 -12.46
C LEU A 273 -3.70 9.97 -13.76
N LYS A 274 -4.33 11.04 -14.26
CA LYS A 274 -5.07 11.05 -15.54
C LYS A 274 -4.18 11.34 -16.75
N LYS A 275 -2.95 11.79 -16.53
CA LYS A 275 -1.97 12.07 -17.58
C LYS A 275 -1.13 10.84 -17.86
#